data_AF-A0A534IVV7-F1
#
_entry.id   AF-A0A534IVV7-F1
#
_cell.length_a   1.000
_cell.length_b   1.000
_cell.length_c   1.000
_cell.angle_alpha   90.00
_cell.angle_beta   90.00
_cell.angle_gamma   90.00
#
_symmetry.space_group_name_H-M   'P 1'
#
loop_
_entity.id
_entity.type
_entity.pdbx_description
1 polymer ?
#
loop_
_entity_poly.entity_id
_entity_poly.type
_entity_poly.pdbx_seq_one_letter_code
_entity_poly.pdbx_strand_id
1 'polypeptide(L)'
;MRSPEGKDYWGIGVYREIVPGKRIVYTDSFADEKGNVVPATYYGMSADMPLEMLVTATFEEEDSKTKVGLHHAGLPAGPDRDGATQGWNEMFDKLVEFLEG
;
A
#
# COMPACT_ATOMS: atom_id res chain seq x y z
N MET A 1 -8.70 6.23 -2.95
CA MET A 1 -8.06 7.53 -2.63
C MET A 1 -8.66 8.60 -3.52
N ARG A 2 -8.84 9.83 -3.04
CA ARG A 2 -9.25 10.97 -3.87
C ARG A 2 -8.18 12.06 -3.79
N SER A 3 -7.73 12.58 -4.92
CA SER A 3 -6.76 13.68 -4.96
C SER A 3 -7.39 15.03 -4.57
N PRO A 4 -6.59 16.05 -4.21
CA PRO A 4 -7.10 17.40 -3.95
C PRO A 4 -7.89 18.00 -5.12
N GLU A 5 -7.56 17.60 -6.35
CA GLU A 5 -8.25 18.01 -7.59
C GLU A 5 -9.55 17.22 -7.84
N GLY A 6 -9.92 16.31 -6.94
CA GLY A 6 -11.16 15.53 -6.98
C GLY A 6 -11.09 14.25 -7.81
N LYS A 7 -9.91 13.84 -8.28
CA LYS A 7 -9.76 12.59 -9.05
C LYS A 7 -9.75 11.38 -8.11
N ASP A 8 -10.59 10.39 -8.42
CA ASP A 8 -10.63 9.13 -7.70
C ASP A 8 -9.61 8.12 -8.25
N TYR A 9 -8.95 7.44 -7.31
CA TYR A 9 -8.05 6.33 -7.53
C TYR A 9 -8.59 5.13 -6.74
N TRP A 10 -8.96 4.08 -7.45
CA TRP A 10 -9.51 2.86 -6.91
C TRP A 10 -8.41 1.80 -6.86
N GLY A 11 -8.38 1.06 -5.76
CA GLY A 11 -7.52 -0.09 -5.56
C GLY A 11 -8.34 -1.30 -5.15
N ILE A 12 -7.87 -2.48 -5.52
CA ILE A 12 -8.44 -3.76 -5.10
C ILE A 12 -7.32 -4.66 -4.62
N GLY A 13 -7.65 -5.54 -3.67
CA GLY A 13 -6.69 -6.47 -3.10
C GLY A 13 -7.37 -7.68 -2.52
N VAL A 14 -6.60 -8.75 -2.35
CA VAL A 14 -7.02 -10.00 -1.72
C VAL A 14 -6.03 -10.34 -0.62
N TYR A 15 -6.53 -10.54 0.59
CA TYR A 15 -5.72 -11.09 1.67
C TYR A 15 -5.24 -12.50 1.31
N ARG A 16 -3.92 -12.68 1.33
CA ARG A 16 -3.26 -13.98 1.10
C ARG A 16 -2.93 -14.67 2.41
N GLU A 17 -2.59 -13.91 3.44
CA GLU A 17 -2.21 -14.43 4.76
C GLU A 17 -2.63 -13.45 5.86
N ILE A 18 -3.20 -13.97 6.95
CA ILE A 18 -3.48 -13.23 8.18
C ILE A 18 -3.02 -14.10 9.35
N VAL A 19 -1.93 -13.70 10.00
CA VAL A 19 -1.45 -14.30 11.24
C VAL A 19 -1.65 -13.27 12.35
N PRO A 20 -2.60 -13.51 13.28
CA PRO A 20 -2.93 -12.55 14.33
C PRO A 20 -1.70 -12.06 15.09
N GLY A 21 -1.55 -10.73 15.17
CA GLY A 21 -0.47 -10.06 15.90
C GLY A 21 0.93 -10.23 15.31
N LYS A 22 1.07 -10.83 14.11
CA LYS A 22 2.40 -11.16 13.55
C LYS A 22 2.57 -10.74 12.10
N ARG A 23 1.58 -11.01 11.24
CA ARG A 23 1.77 -10.86 9.79
C ARG A 23 0.46 -10.68 9.04
N ILE A 24 0.46 -9.77 8.07
CA ILE A 24 -0.61 -9.60 7.09
C ILE A 24 0.04 -9.55 5.70
N VAL A 25 -0.47 -10.35 4.77
CA VAL A 25 -0.05 -10.33 3.37
C VAL A 25 -1.27 -10.15 2.49
N TYR A 26 -1.21 -9.21 1.55
CA TYR A 26 -2.31 -8.95 0.61
C TYR A 26 -1.77 -8.50 -0.75
N THR A 27 -2.57 -8.72 -1.78
CA THR A 27 -2.30 -8.19 -3.11
C THR A 27 -2.72 -6.73 -3.21
N ASP A 28 -1.99 -5.95 -4.00
CA ASP A 28 -2.33 -4.56 -4.31
C ASP A 28 -2.42 -4.40 -5.83
N SER A 29 -3.54 -3.89 -6.32
CA SER A 29 -3.80 -3.73 -7.74
C SER A 29 -4.65 -2.48 -7.96
N PHE A 30 -4.35 -1.74 -9.03
CA PHE A 30 -5.22 -0.66 -9.47
C PHE A 30 -6.54 -1.23 -9.98
N ALA A 31 -7.63 -0.54 -9.66
CA ALA A 31 -8.97 -0.93 -10.10
C ALA A 31 -9.68 0.23 -10.79
N ASP A 32 -10.75 -0.05 -11.51
CA ASP A 32 -11.76 0.95 -11.84
C ASP A 32 -12.78 1.09 -10.69
N GLU A 33 -13.73 2.02 -10.85
CA GLU A 33 -14.81 2.25 -9.87
C GLU A 33 -15.73 1.04 -9.66
N LYS A 34 -15.69 0.05 -10.57
CA LYS A 34 -16.50 -1.17 -10.54
C LYS A 34 -15.73 -2.34 -9.92
N GLY A 35 -14.48 -2.14 -9.52
CA GLY A 35 -13.62 -3.15 -8.93
C GLY A 35 -12.96 -4.08 -9.95
N ASN A 36 -12.91 -3.71 -11.24
CA ASN A 36 -12.13 -4.46 -12.23
C ASN A 36 -10.67 -4.03 -12.17
N VAL A 37 -9.73 -4.99 -12.22
CA VAL A 37 -8.29 -4.69 -12.28
C VAL A 37 -7.97 -3.93 -13.57
N VAL A 38 -7.23 -2.84 -13.45
CA VAL A 38 -6.76 -2.00 -14.57
C VAL A 38 -5.25 -1.76 -14.45
N PRO A 39 -4.52 -1.51 -15.55
CA PRO A 39 -3.12 -1.13 -15.48
C PRO A 39 -2.96 0.26 -14.86
N ALA A 40 -1.79 0.55 -14.28
CA ALA A 40 -1.47 1.85 -13.70
C ALA A 40 -1.59 3.01 -14.72
N THR A 41 -1.40 2.73 -16.01
CA THR A 41 -1.61 3.69 -17.11
C THR A 41 -3.05 4.18 -17.22
N TYR A 42 -4.04 3.44 -16.72
CA TYR A 42 -5.42 3.91 -16.58
C TYR A 42 -5.50 5.21 -15.76
N TYR A 43 -4.61 5.34 -14.78
CA TYR A 43 -4.48 6.52 -13.94
C TYR A 43 -3.44 7.53 -14.41
N GLY A 44 -2.79 7.29 -15.55
CA GLY A 44 -1.71 8.13 -16.08
C GLY A 44 -0.35 7.87 -15.41
N MET A 45 -0.19 6.73 -14.73
CA MET A 45 1.06 6.32 -14.10
C MET A 45 1.91 5.48 -15.07
N SER A 46 3.12 5.11 -14.65
CA SER A 46 4.07 4.34 -15.45
C SER A 46 3.50 3.01 -15.95
N ALA A 47 3.85 2.64 -17.18
CA ALA A 47 3.52 1.33 -17.77
C ALA A 47 4.36 0.19 -17.20
N ASP A 48 5.44 0.49 -16.48
CA ASP A 48 6.33 -0.51 -15.89
C ASP A 48 5.76 -1.11 -14.60
N MET A 49 4.74 -0.47 -14.01
CA MET A 49 4.01 -1.01 -12.87
C MET A 49 3.29 -2.31 -13.26
N PRO A 50 3.47 -3.41 -12.49
CA PRO A 50 2.76 -4.65 -12.76
C PRO A 50 1.26 -4.50 -12.43
N LEU A 51 0.43 -5.40 -12.95
CA LEU A 51 -1.00 -5.44 -12.65
C LEU A 51 -1.29 -5.80 -11.18
N GLU A 52 -0.43 -6.61 -10.58
CA GLU A 52 -0.56 -7.05 -9.19
C GLU A 52 0.80 -6.93 -8.49
N MET A 53 0.78 -6.28 -7.33
CA MET A 53 1.90 -6.18 -6.39
C MET A 53 1.55 -6.93 -5.10
N LEU A 54 2.54 -7.15 -4.24
CA LEU A 54 2.34 -7.84 -2.98
C LEU A 54 2.84 -7.00 -1.81
N VAL A 55 1.94 -6.70 -0.88
CA VAL A 55 2.29 -6.00 0.36
C VAL A 55 2.34 -7.01 1.50
N THR A 56 3.43 -6.93 2.26
CA THR A 56 3.64 -7.72 3.48
C THR A 56 3.89 -6.75 4.63
N ALA A 57 3.03 -6.82 5.66
CA ALA A 57 3.24 -6.15 6.93
C ALA A 57 3.59 -7.20 8.00
N THR A 58 4.65 -6.96 8.77
CA THR A 58 5.04 -7.76 9.92
C THR A 58 4.99 -6.95 11.20
N PHE A 59 4.69 -7.62 12.30
CA PHE A 59 4.53 -7.01 13.61
C PHE A 59 5.39 -7.77 14.60
N GLU A 60 6.27 -7.05 15.27
CA GLU A 60 7.18 -7.58 16.29
C GLU A 60 7.03 -6.75 17.56
N GLU A 61 7.02 -7.40 18.71
CA GLU A 61 7.08 -6.71 19.99
C GLU A 61 8.49 -6.12 20.18
N GLU A 62 8.56 -4.83 20.53
CA GLU A 62 9.80 -4.13 20.78
C GLU A 62 9.62 -3.26 22.03
N ASP A 63 10.05 -3.79 23.18
CA ASP A 63 9.79 -3.24 24.52
C ASP A 63 8.28 -2.97 24.75
N SER A 64 7.90 -1.73 25.04
CA SER A 64 6.50 -1.31 25.22
C SER A 64 5.84 -0.84 23.91
N LYS A 65 6.45 -1.12 22.76
CA LYS A 65 6.02 -0.68 21.43
C LYS A 65 5.90 -1.87 20.47
N THR A 66 5.38 -1.60 19.29
CA THR A 66 5.34 -2.55 18.18
C THR A 66 6.22 -2.05 17.06
N LYS A 67 7.18 -2.86 16.64
CA LYS A 67 7.92 -2.64 15.42
C LYS A 67 7.09 -3.16 14.24
N VAL A 68 6.77 -2.26 13.32
CA VAL A 68 6.04 -2.59 12.10
C VAL A 68 7.02 -2.62 10.93
N GLY A 69 7.17 -3.79 10.31
CA GLY A 69 7.92 -3.96 9.07
C GLY A 69 6.98 -3.93 7.88
N LEU A 70 7.36 -3.21 6.81
CA LEU A 70 6.61 -3.17 5.56
C LEU A 70 7.51 -3.53 4.39
N HIS A 71 7.05 -4.46 3.56
CA HIS A 71 7.68 -4.80 2.30
C HIS A 71 6.64 -4.79 1.17
N HIS A 72 6.81 -3.89 0.21
CA HIS A 72 5.97 -3.79 -0.98
C HIS A 72 6.74 -4.29 -2.21
N ALA A 73 6.46 -5.53 -2.61
CA ALA A 73 7.12 -6.19 -3.73
C ALA A 73 6.41 -5.90 -5.06
N GLY A 74 7.19 -5.64 -6.11
CA GLY A 74 6.69 -5.43 -7.47
C GLY A 74 6.72 -3.97 -7.94
N LEU A 75 7.00 -3.01 -7.05
CA LEU A 75 7.18 -1.61 -7.43
C LEU A 75 8.39 -1.45 -8.38
N PRO A 76 8.21 -0.76 -9.53
CA PRO A 76 9.33 -0.38 -10.39
C PRO A 76 10.31 0.54 -9.67
N ALA A 77 11.59 0.43 -10.01
CA ALA A 77 12.60 1.35 -9.47
C ALA A 77 12.37 2.79 -9.92
N GLY A 78 12.89 3.75 -9.15
CA GLY A 78 12.83 5.17 -9.48
C GLY A 78 11.61 5.87 -8.89
N PRO A 79 11.03 6.87 -9.58
CA PRO A 79 10.04 7.77 -9.01
C PRO A 79 8.80 7.07 -8.43
N ASP A 80 8.35 5.98 -9.03
CA ASP A 80 7.19 5.22 -8.55
C ASP A 80 7.46 4.60 -7.17
N ARG A 81 8.63 3.98 -6.97
CA ARG A 81 9.05 3.45 -5.65
C ARG A 81 9.25 4.57 -4.64
N ASP A 82 9.84 5.68 -5.05
CA ASP A 82 10.13 6.79 -4.15
C ASP A 82 8.83 7.45 -3.67
N GLY A 83 7.86 7.64 -4.56
CA GLY A 83 6.51 8.10 -4.24
C GLY A 83 5.74 7.13 -3.34
N ALA A 84 5.82 5.82 -3.61
CA ALA A 84 5.23 4.81 -2.72
C ALA A 84 5.87 4.83 -1.33
N THR A 85 7.20 5.00 -1.25
CA THR A 85 7.92 5.11 0.03
C THR A 85 7.45 6.34 0.82
N GLN A 86 7.31 7.49 0.16
CA GLN A 86 6.76 8.69 0.80
C GLN A 86 5.34 8.44 1.32
N GLY A 87 4.45 7.90 0.47
CA GLY A 87 3.07 7.63 0.85
C GLY A 87 2.95 6.68 2.05
N TRP A 88 3.80 5.66 2.12
CA TRP A 88 3.84 4.75 3.27
C TRP A 88 4.30 5.44 4.55
N ASN A 89 5.32 6.30 4.49
CA ASN A 89 5.74 7.07 5.66
C ASN A 89 4.62 7.99 6.16
N GLU A 90 3.94 8.70 5.25
CA GLU A 90 2.81 9.56 5.63
C GLU A 90 1.64 8.75 6.24
N MET A 91 1.43 7.51 5.80
CA MET A 91 0.45 6.60 6.42
C MET A 91 0.88 6.17 7.82
N PHE A 92 2.17 5.89 8.04
CA PHE A 92 2.68 5.53 9.36
C PHE A 92 2.65 6.71 10.34
N ASP A 93 2.96 7.92 9.89
CA ASP A 93 2.84 9.13 10.72
C ASP A 93 1.40 9.31 11.21
N LYS A 94 0.41 9.19 10.30
CA LYS A 94 -1.02 9.24 10.65
C LYS A 94 -1.45 8.09 11.55
N LEU A 95 -0.87 6.90 11.38
CA LEU A 95 -1.17 5.75 12.24
C LEU A 95 -0.67 6.00 13.66
N VAL A 96 0.53 6.57 13.82
CA VAL A 96 1.07 6.95 15.15
C VAL A 96 0.16 7.98 15.80
N GLU A 97 -0.19 9.06 15.10
CA GLU A 97 -1.12 10.08 15.61
C GLU A 97 -2.47 9.48 16.03
N PHE A 98 -3.02 8.54 15.25
CA PHE A 98 -4.27 7.85 15.56
C PHE A 98 -4.18 6.95 16.79
N LEU A 99 -3.03 6.31 17.06
CA LEU A 99 -2.84 5.42 18.20
C LEU A 99 -2.53 6.17 19.50
N GLU A 100 -2.02 7.40 19.40
CA GLU A 100 -1.70 8.26 20.55
C GLU A 100 -2.89 9.12 21.01
N GLY A 101 -3.91 9.30 20.15
CA GLY A 101 -5.17 10.02 20.46
C GLY A 101 -6.21 9.16 21.16
#